data_AF-A0A7K2NNE1-F1
#
_entry.id   AF-A0A7K2NNE1-F1
#
_cell.length_a   1.000
_cell.length_b   1.000
_cell.length_c   1.000
_cell.angle_alpha   90.00
_cell.angle_beta   90.00
_cell.angle_gamma   90.00
#
_symmetry.space_group_name_H-M   'P 1'
#
loop_
_entity.id
_entity.type
_entity.pdbx_description
1 polymer ?
#
loop_
_entity_poly.entity_id
_entity_poly.type
_entity_poly.pdbx_seq_one_letter_code
_entity_poly.pdbx_strand_id
1 'polypeptide(L)'
;MVPPPRFDSVRFGTYLPDPNQPSQSKAVRVLEDFAGGLGEAPGTGGSRRGFFGLGRGRAPKTPAGPRGVYLDGGYGVGKTHLLASLWHATPAEPSRKAFGT
;
A
#
# COMPACT_ATOMS: atom_id res chain seq x y z
N MET A 1 -9.01 7.35 -8.55
CA MET A 1 -9.92 6.27 -8.98
C MET A 1 -9.91 5.17 -7.92
N VAL A 2 -11.03 4.48 -7.70
CA VAL A 2 -11.15 3.33 -6.77
C VAL A 2 -11.20 2.01 -7.55
N PRO A 3 -10.95 0.85 -6.93
CA PRO A 3 -11.17 -0.43 -7.60
C PRO A 3 -12.59 -0.52 -8.18
N PRO A 4 -12.76 -1.00 -9.43
CA PRO A 4 -14.09 -1.24 -10.00
C PRO A 4 -14.93 -2.17 -9.12
N PRO A 5 -16.28 -2.09 -9.15
CA PRO A 5 -17.16 -2.87 -8.26
C PRO A 5 -16.91 -4.39 -8.25
N ARG A 6 -16.49 -4.97 -9.38
CA ARG A 6 -16.13 -6.40 -9.45
C ARG A 6 -14.95 -6.81 -8.54
N PHE A 7 -14.17 -5.84 -8.06
CA PHE A 7 -13.06 -6.02 -7.13
C PHE A 7 -13.37 -5.45 -5.74
N ASP A 8 -14.63 -5.20 -5.40
CA ASP A 8 -14.98 -4.65 -4.10
C ASP A 8 -14.72 -5.65 -2.96
N SER A 9 -14.94 -6.94 -3.21
CA SER A 9 -14.77 -8.01 -2.23
C SER A 9 -13.37 -8.63 -2.18
N VAL A 10 -12.46 -8.28 -3.10
CA VAL A 10 -11.15 -8.94 -3.17
C VAL A 10 -10.22 -8.49 -2.05
N ARG A 11 -9.63 -9.45 -1.35
CA ARG A 11 -8.65 -9.24 -0.29
C ARG A 11 -7.49 -10.21 -0.51
N PHE A 12 -6.38 -10.00 0.20
CA PHE A 12 -5.26 -10.95 0.17
C PHE A 12 -5.71 -12.36 0.57
N GLY A 13 -6.55 -12.47 1.60
CA GLY A 13 -7.12 -13.76 2.04
C GLY A 13 -8.08 -14.44 1.05
N THR A 14 -8.56 -13.73 0.02
CA THR A 14 -9.38 -14.33 -1.05
C THR A 14 -8.58 -14.57 -2.34
N TYR A 15 -7.28 -14.29 -2.34
CA TYR A 15 -6.39 -14.66 -3.43
C TYR A 15 -6.04 -16.14 -3.30
N LEU A 16 -6.21 -16.89 -4.38
CA LEU A 16 -5.91 -18.32 -4.44
C LEU A 16 -4.61 -18.52 -5.22
N PRO A 17 -3.44 -18.55 -4.55
CA PRO A 17 -2.17 -18.77 -5.24
C PRO A 17 -2.12 -20.19 -5.82
N ASP A 18 -1.58 -20.32 -7.03
CA ASP A 18 -1.25 -21.61 -7.63
C ASP A 18 -0.13 -22.29 -6.81
N PRO A 19 -0.35 -23.50 -6.25
CA PRO A 19 0.67 -24.22 -5.49
C PRO A 19 1.96 -24.48 -6.27
N ASN A 20 1.89 -24.53 -7.61
CA ASN A 20 3.05 -24.72 -8.48
C ASN A 20 3.81 -23.42 -8.77
N GLN A 21 3.31 -22.28 -8.27
CA GLN A 21 3.91 -20.96 -8.47
C GLN A 21 4.17 -20.26 -7.13
N PRO A 22 5.24 -20.62 -6.40
CA PRO A 22 5.56 -20.04 -5.08
C PRO A 22 5.72 -18.52 -5.08
N SER A 23 6.02 -17.92 -6.24
CA SER A 23 6.10 -16.48 -6.44
C SER A 23 4.78 -15.77 -6.15
N GLN A 24 3.64 -16.41 -6.38
CA GLN A 24 2.31 -15.83 -6.11
C GLN A 24 2.09 -15.65 -4.59
N SER A 25 2.36 -16.68 -3.80
CA SER A 25 2.32 -16.58 -2.33
C SER A 25 3.34 -15.60 -1.78
N LYS A 26 4.52 -15.51 -2.40
CA LYS A 26 5.53 -14.49 -2.05
C LYS A 26 5.02 -13.08 -2.32
N ALA A 27 4.34 -12.86 -3.45
CA ALA A 27 3.76 -11.57 -3.79
C ALA A 27 2.71 -11.13 -2.76
N VAL A 28 1.84 -12.04 -2.31
CA VAL A 28 0.88 -11.76 -1.23
C VAL A 28 1.60 -11.23 0.02
N ARG A 29 2.58 -11.97 0.53
CA ARG A 29 3.33 -11.59 1.74
C ARG A 29 4.01 -10.24 1.60
N VAL A 30 4.71 -10.01 0.48
CA VAL A 30 5.40 -8.73 0.21
C VAL A 30 4.41 -7.57 0.19
N LEU A 31 3.21 -7.75 -0.36
CA LEU A 31 2.21 -6.71 -0.44
C LEU A 31 1.47 -6.48 0.89
N GLU A 32 1.29 -7.52 1.71
CA GLU A 32 0.77 -7.42 3.08
C GLU A 32 1.74 -6.61 3.95
N ASP A 33 3.03 -6.95 3.93
CA ASP A 33 4.08 -6.22 4.64
C ASP A 33 4.16 -4.76 4.17
N PHE A 34 4.10 -4.54 2.85
CA PHE A 34 4.09 -3.21 2.26
C PHE A 34 2.88 -2.39 2.73
N ALA A 35 1.67 -2.97 2.74
CA ALA A 35 0.46 -2.30 3.22
C ALA A 35 0.58 -1.89 4.69
N GLY A 36 1.13 -2.77 5.53
CA GLY A 36 1.40 -2.51 6.95
C GLY A 36 2.36 -1.33 7.16
N GLY A 37 3.41 -1.24 6.34
CA GLY A 37 4.39 -0.15 6.40
C GLY A 37 3.88 1.23 5.95
N LEU A 38 2.78 1.29 5.17
CA LEU A 38 2.23 2.58 4.70
C LEU A 38 1.56 3.41 5.80
N GLY A 39 1.14 2.78 6.91
CA GLY A 39 0.53 3.46 8.05
C GLY A 39 1.50 4.23 8.94
N GLU A 40 2.81 3.96 8.83
CA GLU A 40 3.86 4.57 9.67
C GLU A 40 4.43 5.88 9.10
N ALA A 41 3.70 6.57 8.21
CA ALA A 41 4.08 7.92 7.82
C ALA A 41 4.05 8.82 9.06
N PRO A 42 5.18 9.46 9.45
CA PRO A 42 5.23 10.32 10.62
C PRO A 42 4.27 11.49 10.41
N GLY A 43 3.16 11.48 11.15
CA GLY A 43 2.30 12.61 11.43
C GLY A 43 2.02 13.57 10.27
N THR A 44 0.90 13.37 9.59
CA THR A 44 0.08 14.52 9.16
C THR A 44 -0.69 15.07 10.37
N GLY A 45 0.00 15.25 11.48
CA GLY A 45 -0.47 16.11 12.55
C GLY A 45 -0.27 17.53 12.05
N GLY A 46 -1.36 18.26 11.86
CA GLY A 46 -1.30 19.70 11.64
C GLY A 46 -0.53 20.35 12.79
N SER A 47 0.78 20.52 12.62
CA SER A 47 1.56 21.38 13.48
C SER A 47 1.14 22.79 13.12
N ARG A 48 0.19 23.31 13.91
CA ARG A 48 -0.10 24.74 13.94
C ARG A 48 1.23 25.45 14.04
N ARG A 49 1.44 26.34 13.08
CA ARG A 49 2.55 27.28 12.97
C ARG A 49 2.71 28.01 14.30
N GLY A 50 3.56 27.45 15.17
CA GLY A 50 4.04 28.11 16.36
C GLY A 50 5.02 29.18 15.92
N PHE A 51 4.56 30.42 15.88
CA PHE A 51 5.45 31.56 15.96
C PHE A 51 6.20 31.46 17.30
N PHE A 52 7.48 31.86 17.31
CA PHE A 52 8.46 31.81 18.40
C PHE A 52 9.35 30.55 18.50
N GLY A 53 10.63 30.76 18.18
CA GLY A 53 11.72 30.17 18.95
C GLY A 53 12.62 29.21 18.18
N LEU A 54 13.88 29.63 18.01
CA LEU A 54 15.05 28.84 17.62
C LEU A 54 14.99 27.37 18.08
N GLY A 55 14.86 26.44 17.14
CA GLY A 55 15.04 25.02 17.40
C GLY A 55 15.43 24.29 16.12
N ARG A 56 16.64 23.73 16.09
CA ARG A 56 17.20 22.90 15.00
C ARG A 56 16.11 22.02 14.37
N GLY A 57 15.76 22.32 13.12
CA GLY A 57 14.81 21.54 12.34
C GLY A 57 15.29 20.10 12.24
N ARG A 58 14.64 19.20 12.99
CA ARG A 58 14.81 17.76 12.83
C ARG A 58 14.25 17.44 11.45
N ALA A 59 15.14 17.16 10.50
CA ALA A 59 14.77 16.78 9.15
C ALA A 59 13.67 15.71 9.21
N PRO A 60 12.59 15.84 8.41
CA PRO A 60 11.54 14.83 8.37
C PRO A 60 12.23 13.50 8.06
N LYS A 61 12.11 12.53 8.98
CA LYS A 61 12.66 11.20 8.76
C LYS A 61 11.96 10.64 7.54
N THR A 62 12.69 10.51 6.43
CA THR A 62 12.21 9.78 5.25
C THR A 62 11.73 8.42 5.73
N PRO A 63 10.49 8.00 5.44
CA PRO A 63 10.03 6.67 5.84
C PRO A 63 11.02 5.63 5.32
N ALA A 64 11.54 4.82 6.24
CA ALA A 64 12.48 3.77 5.91
C ALA A 64 11.69 2.61 5.31
N GLY A 65 11.70 2.48 3.98
CA GLY A 65 10.99 1.40 3.29
C GLY A 65 11.00 1.57 1.78
N PRO A 66 10.67 0.50 1.03
CA PRO A 66 10.50 0.58 -0.42
C PRO A 66 9.43 1.63 -0.75
N ARG A 67 9.67 2.44 -1.78
CA ARG A 67 8.72 3.48 -2.22
C ARG A 67 7.57 2.93 -3.08
N GLY A 68 7.65 1.66 -3.47
CA GLY A 68 6.67 0.96 -4.29
C GLY A 68 7.10 -0.48 -4.57
N VAL A 69 6.15 -1.26 -5.11
CA VAL A 69 6.34 -2.67 -5.47
C VAL A 69 5.88 -2.86 -6.92
N TYR A 70 6.69 -3.54 -7.73
CA TYR A 70 6.33 -3.94 -9.09
C TYR A 70 5.82 -5.39 -9.08
N LEU A 71 4.69 -5.62 -9.73
CA LEU A 71 4.13 -6.96 -9.94
C LEU A 71 4.24 -7.29 -11.43
N ASP A 72 5.12 -8.23 -11.77
CA ASP A 72 5.19 -8.81 -13.10
C ASP A 72 4.48 -10.17 -13.16
N GLY A 73 4.40 -10.74 -14.36
CA GLY A 73 3.85 -12.06 -14.58
C GLY A 73 2.87 -12.11 -15.75
N GLY A 74 2.55 -13.34 -16.17
CA GLY A 74 1.68 -13.60 -17.32
C GLY A 74 0.23 -13.13 -17.15
N TYR A 75 -0.59 -13.39 -18.18
CA TYR A 75 -2.02 -13.15 -18.12
C TYR A 75 -2.70 -14.08 -17.11
N GLY A 76 -3.79 -13.63 -16.48
CA GLY A 76 -4.60 -14.48 -15.60
C GLY A 76 -4.02 -14.79 -14.21
N VAL A 77 -2.77 -14.44 -13.92
CA VAL A 77 -2.12 -14.74 -12.61
C VAL A 77 -2.65 -13.92 -11.42
N GLY A 78 -3.64 -13.05 -11.66
CA GLY A 78 -4.33 -12.30 -10.60
C GLY A 78 -3.65 -11.00 -10.13
N LYS A 79 -2.77 -10.39 -10.94
CA LYS A 79 -2.12 -9.09 -10.61
C LYS A 79 -3.12 -8.00 -10.17
N THR A 80 -4.25 -7.87 -10.88
CA THR A 80 -5.29 -6.90 -10.55
C THR A 80 -5.97 -7.20 -9.22
N HIS A 81 -6.15 -8.49 -8.88
CA HIS A 81 -6.66 -8.91 -7.57
C HIS A 81 -5.71 -8.46 -6.46
N LEU A 82 -4.40 -8.65 -6.64
CA LEU A 82 -3.37 -8.24 -5.69
C LEU A 82 -3.33 -6.71 -5.53
N LEU A 83 -3.39 -5.94 -6.62
CA LEU A 83 -3.43 -4.47 -6.56
C LEU A 83 -4.69 -3.97 -5.86
N ALA A 84 -5.85 -4.57 -6.10
CA ALA A 84 -7.10 -4.16 -5.47
C ALA A 84 -7.10 -4.54 -3.98
N SER A 85 -6.55 -5.71 -3.65
CA SER A 85 -6.33 -6.15 -2.27
C SER A 85 -5.42 -5.18 -1.51
N LEU A 86 -4.33 -4.73 -2.14
CA LEU A 86 -3.45 -3.71 -1.58
C LEU A 86 -4.19 -2.40 -1.32
N TRP A 87 -5.00 -1.94 -2.28
CA TRP A 87 -5.79 -0.72 -2.11
C TRP A 87 -6.73 -0.82 -0.91
N HIS A 88 -7.40 -1.96 -0.73
CA HIS A 88 -8.30 -2.20 0.41
C HIS A 88 -7.56 -2.34 1.74
N ALA A 89 -6.40 -3.00 1.75
CA ALA A 89 -5.59 -3.22 2.95
C ALA A 89 -4.84 -1.95 3.42
N THR A 90 -4.62 -0.99 2.53
CA THR A 90 -3.89 0.24 2.89
C THR A 90 -4.71 1.10 3.86
N PRO A 91 -4.20 1.39 5.08
CA PRO A 91 -4.90 2.13 6.12
C PRO A 91 -4.86 3.64 5.85
N ALA A 92 -5.53 4.06 4.79
CA ALA A 92 -5.72 5.46 4.44
C ALA A 92 -7.13 5.66 3.89
N GLU A 93 -7.66 6.87 4.10
CA GLU A 93 -8.93 7.31 3.52
C GLU A 93 -8.94 7.09 2.00
N PRO A 94 -10.06 6.63 1.40
CA PRO A 94 -10.16 6.41 -0.05
C PRO A 94 -9.74 7.62 -0.89
N SER A 95 -9.99 8.84 -0.42
CA SER A 95 -9.58 10.10 -1.09
C SER A 95 -8.06 10.29 -1.18
N ARG A 96 -7.28 9.57 -0.36
CA ARG A 96 -5.82 9.60 -0.34
C ARG A 96 -5.19 8.42 -1.08
N LYS A 97 -6.02 7.53 -1.66
CA LYS A 97 -5.59 6.35 -2.39
C LYS A 97 -6.06 6.44 -3.84
N ALA A 98 -5.26 5.90 -4.75
CA ALA A 98 -5.64 5.74 -6.14
C ALA A 98 -5.45 4.28 -6.57
N PHE A 99 -6.38 3.79 -7.38
CA PHE A 99 -6.31 2.51 -8.05
C PHE A 99 -6.26 2.74 -9.56
N GLY A 100 -5.20 2.27 -10.21
CA GLY A 100 -4.90 2.62 -11.59
C GLY A 100 -4.44 4.07 -11.76
N THR A 101 -4.11 4.43 -13.00
CA THR A 101 -3.74 5.78 -13.44
C THR A 101 -4.71 6.24 -14.52
#